data_AF-A0A3Q0KQP7-F1
#
_entry.id   AF-A0A3Q0KQP7-F1
#
_cell.length_a   1.000
_cell.length_b   1.000
_cell.length_c   1.000
_cell.angle_alpha   90.00
_cell.angle_beta   90.00
_cell.angle_gamma   90.00
#
_symmetry.space_group_name_H-M   'P 1'
#
loop_
_entity.id
_entity.type
_entity.pdbx_description
1 polymer ?
#
loop_
_entity_poly.entity_id
_entity_poly.type
_entity_poly.pdbx_seq_one_letter_code
_entity_poly.pdbx_strand_id
1 'polypeptide(L)'
;MGEKSVKKFHGLKRKLNEGSKPKVSTKKPKLLPSIRLSDQPPARKPQWTNRERVLIISSRGVSYIGRHLLKDLLHMMPHGKTDSKLDHKKGITVLNELAEMSNTNKVIYFEARKKKDLYLWLSCVPNGPSVKFLVENIRTTAELKLTGNCLKSSRPILAFDSSFEESDKPHMNLIRELFIQTLGTPNHHPRSQPYIDKTFTVYQIAEESGALVEVGPRFSLNPIRIFSGSFCGAVLYSNPKYISPNLIRSTLLSNKHGKYIERTHNKTETRKRKKELKEIYPVDELDEIFE
;
A
#
# COMPACT_ATOMS: atom_id res chain seq x y z
N MET A 1 0.34 34.68 -62.80
CA MET A 1 0.15 36.11 -62.44
C MET A 1 -0.37 36.17 -61.02
N GLY A 2 0.37 36.80 -60.10
CA GLY A 2 -0.07 36.92 -58.70
C GLY A 2 1.10 37.03 -57.71
N GLU A 3 1.87 38.12 -57.80
CA GLU A 3 2.78 38.56 -56.74
C GLU A 3 2.00 39.09 -55.52
N LYS A 4 2.62 38.97 -54.34
CA LYS A 4 2.53 39.79 -53.09
C LYS A 4 2.67 38.85 -51.89
N SER A 5 3.45 39.10 -50.84
CA SER A 5 4.21 40.27 -50.37
C SER A 5 5.14 39.78 -49.25
N VAL A 6 6.41 40.19 -49.29
CA VAL A 6 7.44 39.86 -48.29
C VAL A 6 7.39 40.87 -47.14
N LYS A 7 7.03 40.43 -45.93
CA LYS A 7 7.16 41.23 -44.70
C LYS A 7 8.50 40.96 -44.02
N LYS A 8 9.39 41.96 -44.06
CA LYS A 8 10.60 42.10 -43.24
C LYS A 8 10.21 42.20 -41.76
N PHE A 9 10.73 41.33 -40.90
CA PHE A 9 10.78 41.56 -39.46
C PHE A 9 12.22 41.86 -39.02
N HIS A 10 12.36 42.97 -38.32
CA HIS A 10 13.60 43.54 -37.82
C HIS A 10 14.10 42.80 -36.57
N GLY A 11 15.38 42.43 -36.60
CA GLY A 11 16.37 42.67 -35.55
C GLY A 11 16.04 42.28 -34.10
N LEU A 12 16.37 41.04 -33.73
CA LEU A 12 16.74 40.67 -32.35
C LEU A 12 18.07 39.92 -32.40
N LYS A 13 19.16 40.66 -32.15
CA LYS A 13 20.53 40.13 -31.97
C LYS A 13 20.55 39.18 -30.77
N ARG A 14 20.37 37.88 -31.00
CA ARG A 14 20.79 36.85 -30.04
C ARG A 14 22.22 36.42 -30.37
N LYS A 15 23.15 36.78 -29.49
CA LYS A 15 24.52 36.25 -29.49
C LYS A 15 24.46 34.72 -29.48
N LEU A 16 24.92 34.10 -30.57
CA LEU A 16 25.24 32.69 -30.62
C LEU A 16 26.42 32.45 -29.69
N ASN A 17 26.18 31.77 -28.56
CA ASN A 17 27.22 31.23 -27.72
C ASN A 17 27.89 30.08 -28.48
N GLU A 18 28.96 30.40 -29.21
CA GLU A 18 29.95 29.43 -29.66
C GLU A 18 30.66 28.87 -28.42
N GLY A 19 30.27 27.69 -27.94
CA GLY A 19 30.99 27.09 -26.81
C GLY A 19 30.26 26.05 -25.99
N SER A 20 29.74 24.98 -26.60
CA SER A 20 29.62 23.70 -25.88
C SER A 20 29.63 22.54 -26.87
N LYS A 21 30.82 22.15 -27.31
CA LYS A 21 31.03 20.80 -27.86
C LYS A 21 30.60 19.78 -26.80
N PRO A 22 29.94 18.67 -27.16
CA PRO A 22 29.59 17.64 -26.19
C PRO A 22 30.89 17.18 -25.52
N LYS A 23 30.95 17.25 -24.19
CA LYS A 23 32.03 16.64 -23.41
C LYS A 23 31.93 15.12 -23.59
N VAL A 24 32.44 14.60 -24.71
CA VAL A 24 32.84 13.21 -24.84
C VAL A 24 33.94 13.04 -23.80
N SER A 25 33.59 12.42 -22.68
CA SER A 25 34.57 12.05 -21.66
C SER A 25 35.49 10.99 -22.25
N THR A 26 36.54 11.42 -22.93
CA THR A 26 37.69 10.58 -23.24
C THR A 26 38.34 10.23 -21.91
N LYS A 27 37.89 9.12 -21.30
CA LYS A 27 38.60 8.49 -20.19
C LYS A 27 39.98 8.12 -20.73
N LYS A 28 40.97 9.00 -20.55
CA LYS A 28 42.38 8.68 -20.78
C LYS A 28 42.65 7.35 -20.07
N PRO A 29 43.25 6.35 -20.72
CA PRO A 29 43.60 5.11 -20.05
C PRO A 29 44.52 5.48 -18.89
N LYS A 30 44.07 5.26 -17.65
CA LYS A 30 44.92 5.42 -16.48
C LYS A 30 46.01 4.35 -16.59
N LEU A 31 47.24 4.76 -16.91
CA LEU A 31 48.40 3.89 -16.88
C LEU A 31 48.52 3.31 -15.47
N LEU A 32 48.48 1.99 -15.36
CA LEU A 32 48.74 1.30 -14.11
C LEU A 32 50.22 1.52 -13.75
N PRO A 33 50.57 1.72 -12.47
CA PRO A 33 51.96 1.78 -12.06
C PRO A 33 52.67 0.47 -12.46
N SER A 34 53.92 0.58 -12.92
CA SER A 34 54.75 -0.54 -13.38
C SER A 34 55.10 -1.53 -12.27
N ILE A 35 55.00 -1.09 -11.01
CA ILE A 35 55.28 -1.90 -9.82
C ILE A 35 53.98 -1.99 -9.02
N ARG A 36 53.35 -3.18 -9.02
CA ARG A 36 52.35 -3.54 -8.01
C ARG A 36 53.10 -4.10 -6.81
N LEU A 37 52.91 -3.48 -5.64
CA LEU A 37 53.13 -4.20 -4.37
C LEU A 37 52.09 -5.33 -4.34
N SER A 38 52.53 -6.58 -4.43
CA SER A 38 51.66 -7.78 -4.47
C SER A 38 50.71 -7.89 -3.29
N ASP A 39 51.08 -7.24 -2.18
CA ASP A 39 50.47 -7.46 -0.87
C ASP A 39 49.33 -6.47 -0.57
N GLN A 40 49.05 -5.51 -1.45
CA GLN A 40 47.90 -4.61 -1.28
C GLN A 40 46.61 -5.28 -1.77
N PRO A 41 45.63 -5.55 -0.90
CA PRO A 41 44.36 -6.12 -1.33
C PRO A 41 43.70 -5.15 -2.32
N PRO A 42 43.15 -5.64 -3.44
CA PRO A 42 42.51 -4.77 -4.43
C PRO A 42 41.39 -3.98 -3.77
N ALA A 43 41.34 -2.67 -4.01
CA ALA A 43 40.30 -1.80 -3.47
C ALA A 43 38.92 -2.28 -3.96
N ARG A 44 38.20 -3.02 -3.08
CA ARG A 44 36.85 -3.51 -3.37
C ARG A 44 35.90 -2.32 -3.27
N LYS A 45 35.21 -1.99 -4.36
CA LYS A 45 34.10 -1.04 -4.29
C LYS A 45 33.07 -1.56 -3.28
N PRO A 46 32.47 -0.69 -2.44
CA PRO A 46 31.38 -1.12 -1.57
C PRO A 46 30.27 -1.68 -2.46
N GLN A 47 30.03 -2.99 -2.34
CA GLN A 47 29.05 -3.69 -3.18
C GLN A 47 27.61 -3.28 -2.85
N TRP A 48 27.39 -2.76 -1.63
CA TRP A 48 26.11 -2.24 -1.18
C TRP A 48 25.87 -0.82 -1.71
N THR A 49 25.27 -0.73 -2.90
CA THR A 49 25.03 0.53 -3.61
C THR A 49 23.80 1.28 -3.10
N ASN A 50 22.68 0.57 -2.88
CA ASN A 50 21.41 1.17 -2.49
C ASN A 50 21.24 0.99 -0.97
N ARG A 51 21.59 1.99 -0.17
CA ARG A 51 21.56 1.89 1.30
C ARG A 51 20.15 2.07 1.88
N GLU A 52 19.18 1.36 1.33
CA GLU A 52 17.78 1.42 1.76
C GLU A 52 17.57 0.64 3.04
N ARG A 53 16.79 1.24 3.94
CA ARG A 53 16.41 0.69 5.24
C ARG A 53 14.97 1.04 5.50
N VAL A 54 14.24 0.08 6.04
CA VAL A 54 12.79 0.18 6.22
C VAL A 54 12.49 0.08 7.72
N LEU A 55 11.74 1.04 8.25
CA LEU A 55 11.23 1.00 9.60
C LEU A 55 9.83 0.37 9.61
N ILE A 56 9.65 -0.75 10.30
CA ILE A 56 8.38 -1.44 10.43
C ILE A 56 7.85 -1.26 11.86
N ILE A 57 6.83 -0.43 12.00
CA ILE A 57 6.22 -0.06 13.29
C ILE A 57 4.74 -0.39 13.26
N SER A 58 4.18 -0.64 14.44
CA SER A 58 2.75 -0.84 14.62
C SER A 58 2.20 0.09 15.70
N SER A 59 0.93 0.45 15.59
CA SER A 59 0.23 1.22 16.62
C SER A 59 -0.06 0.36 17.85
N ARG A 60 -0.38 0.99 18.98
CA ARG A 60 -1.00 0.26 20.08
C ARG A 60 -2.36 -0.32 19.66
N GLY A 61 -2.71 -1.50 20.17
CA GLY A 61 -4.00 -2.16 19.87
C GLY A 61 -4.04 -3.02 18.60
N VAL A 62 -2.89 -3.33 17.99
CA VAL A 62 -2.81 -4.28 16.86
C VAL A 62 -3.28 -5.67 17.29
N SER A 63 -4.12 -6.29 16.45
CA SER A 63 -4.64 -7.63 16.66
C SER A 63 -3.52 -8.68 16.67
N TYR A 64 -3.84 -9.90 17.13
CA TYR A 64 -2.90 -11.02 17.07
C TYR A 64 -2.38 -11.23 15.64
N ILE A 65 -3.28 -11.27 14.66
CA ILE A 65 -2.99 -11.45 13.24
C ILE A 65 -2.05 -10.34 12.73
N GLY A 66 -2.32 -9.07 13.03
CA GLY A 66 -1.45 -7.97 12.58
C GLY A 66 -0.04 -8.01 13.20
N ARG A 67 0.11 -8.53 14.43
CA ARG A 67 1.44 -8.73 15.04
C ARG A 67 2.24 -9.83 14.34
N HIS A 68 1.58 -10.92 13.95
CA HIS A 68 2.23 -12.01 13.22
C HIS A 68 2.61 -11.57 11.80
N LEU A 69 1.73 -10.84 11.10
CA LEU A 69 2.06 -10.24 9.81
C LEU A 69 3.30 -9.33 9.88
N LEU A 70 3.41 -8.48 10.91
CA LEU A 70 4.59 -7.65 11.11
C LEU A 70 5.86 -8.49 11.30
N LYS A 71 5.77 -9.56 12.09
CA LYS A 71 6.90 -10.49 12.29
C LYS A 71 7.28 -11.17 10.98
N ASP A 72 6.32 -11.66 10.21
CA ASP A 72 6.57 -12.34 8.93
C ASP A 72 7.31 -11.39 7.97
N LEU A 73 6.84 -10.13 7.84
CA LEU A 73 7.52 -9.11 7.04
C LEU A 73 8.94 -8.80 7.53
N LEU A 74 9.16 -8.72 8.85
CA LEU A 74 10.49 -8.50 9.41
C LEU A 74 11.44 -9.66 9.14
N HIS A 75 10.95 -10.91 9.16
CA HIS A 75 11.75 -12.07 8.82
C HIS A 75 12.14 -12.07 7.34
N MET A 76 11.23 -11.67 6.45
CA MET A 76 11.47 -11.67 5.01
C MET A 76 12.34 -10.49 4.53
N MET A 77 12.34 -9.36 5.24
CA MET A 77 13.08 -8.14 4.86
C MET A 77 14.29 -7.89 5.78
N PRO A 78 15.52 -8.33 5.41
CA PRO A 78 16.73 -8.14 6.23
C PRO A 78 17.10 -6.68 6.53
N HIS A 79 16.68 -5.73 5.68
CA HIS A 79 16.86 -4.29 5.86
C HIS A 79 15.73 -3.64 6.69
N GLY A 80 14.77 -4.45 7.13
CA GLY A 80 13.71 -4.08 8.07
C GLY A 80 14.24 -3.94 9.50
N LYS A 81 13.92 -2.82 10.13
CA LYS A 81 14.11 -2.58 11.56
C LYS A 81 12.76 -2.42 12.23
N THR A 82 12.63 -2.87 13.46
CA THR A 82 11.43 -2.66 14.27
C THR A 82 11.75 -1.73 15.43
N ASP A 83 10.72 -1.07 15.95
CA ASP A 83 10.79 -0.17 17.11
C ASP A 83 9.61 -0.46 18.04
N SER A 84 9.61 0.18 19.19
CA SER A 84 8.49 0.27 20.11
C SER A 84 7.21 0.75 19.41
N LYS A 85 6.07 0.27 19.90
CA LYS A 85 4.76 0.58 19.30
C LYS A 85 4.41 2.05 19.50
N LEU A 86 3.95 2.69 18.42
CA LEU A 86 3.50 4.08 18.46
C LEU A 86 2.19 4.20 19.26
N ASP A 87 2.13 5.19 20.14
CA ASP A 87 0.92 5.55 20.86
C ASP A 87 0.01 6.43 20.02
N HIS A 88 -1.31 6.22 20.09
CA HIS A 88 -2.29 6.98 19.28
C HIS A 88 -2.29 8.48 19.60
N LYS A 89 -1.82 8.87 20.79
CA LYS A 89 -1.77 10.27 21.24
C LYS A 89 -0.70 11.11 20.56
N LYS A 90 0.39 10.48 20.10
CA LYS A 90 1.59 11.20 19.63
C LYS A 90 1.46 11.77 18.21
N GLY A 91 0.35 11.51 17.50
CA GLY A 91 0.19 11.89 16.11
C GLY A 91 1.05 11.03 15.16
N ILE A 92 0.75 11.09 13.86
CA ILE A 92 1.45 10.27 12.85
C ILE A 92 2.77 10.91 12.40
N THR A 93 2.93 12.22 12.60
CA THR A 93 4.12 13.01 12.22
C THR A 93 5.38 12.55 12.94
N VAL A 94 5.25 12.02 14.16
CA VAL A 94 6.35 11.47 14.97
C VAL A 94 7.04 10.28 14.28
N LEU A 95 6.40 9.64 13.29
CA LEU A 95 7.05 8.60 12.49
C LEU A 95 8.25 9.12 11.70
N ASN A 96 8.25 10.39 11.30
CA ASN A 96 9.40 10.99 10.62
C ASN A 96 10.61 11.11 11.55
N GLU A 97 10.38 11.54 12.80
CA GLU A 97 11.41 11.62 13.85
C GLU A 97 11.94 10.23 14.20
N LEU A 98 11.06 9.24 14.36
CA LEU A 98 11.45 7.84 14.60
C LEU A 98 12.28 7.28 13.43
N ALA A 99 11.93 7.63 12.20
CA ALA A 99 12.68 7.22 11.02
C ALA A 99 14.08 7.85 10.95
N GLU A 100 14.20 9.12 11.34
CA GLU A 100 15.48 9.81 11.47
C GLU A 100 16.34 9.20 12.58
N MET A 101 15.80 8.99 13.79
CA MET A 101 16.54 8.35 14.89
C MET A 101 17.04 6.94 14.55
N SER A 102 16.25 6.17 13.79
CA SER A 102 16.60 4.80 13.39
C SER A 102 17.45 4.72 12.11
N ASN A 103 17.76 5.87 11.49
CA ASN A 103 18.44 6.02 10.20
C ASN A 103 17.78 5.13 9.11
N THR A 104 16.49 5.33 8.90
CA THR A 104 15.68 4.61 7.89
C THR A 104 15.12 5.57 6.86
N ASN A 105 15.08 5.12 5.61
CA ASN A 105 14.66 5.96 4.47
C ASN A 105 13.17 5.76 4.17
N LYS A 106 12.62 4.61 4.57
CA LYS A 106 11.25 4.19 4.29
C LYS A 106 10.59 3.75 5.59
N VAL A 107 9.28 3.98 5.70
CA VAL A 107 8.48 3.57 6.85
C VAL A 107 7.29 2.76 6.41
N ILE A 108 7.08 1.63 7.08
CA ILE A 108 5.89 0.79 7.04
C ILE A 108 5.23 0.91 8.41
N TYR A 109 4.07 1.57 8.45
CA TYR A 109 3.33 1.78 9.68
C TYR A 109 1.98 1.08 9.67
N PHE A 110 1.81 0.13 10.58
CA PHE A 110 0.55 -0.58 10.80
C PHE A 110 -0.32 0.17 11.82
N GLU A 111 -1.35 0.85 11.32
CA GLU A 111 -2.33 1.56 12.13
C GLU A 111 -3.53 0.63 12.43
N ALA A 112 -3.64 0.16 13.66
CA ALA A 112 -4.77 -0.65 14.10
C ALA A 112 -5.88 0.22 14.70
N ARG A 113 -7.12 -0.01 14.24
CA ARG A 113 -8.32 0.67 14.75
C ARG A 113 -9.33 -0.36 15.25
N LYS A 114 -9.95 -0.07 16.41
CA LYS A 114 -10.98 -0.90 17.06
C LYS A 114 -10.58 -2.38 17.25
N LYS A 115 -9.27 -2.69 17.28
CA LYS A 115 -8.70 -4.07 17.34
C LYS A 115 -9.16 -5.00 16.20
N LYS A 116 -9.84 -4.49 15.17
CA LYS A 116 -10.42 -5.27 14.06
C LYS A 116 -9.85 -4.84 12.72
N ASP A 117 -9.72 -3.54 12.50
CA ASP A 117 -9.28 -2.97 11.23
C ASP A 117 -7.78 -2.70 11.28
N LEU A 118 -7.09 -3.08 10.21
CA LEU A 118 -5.67 -2.82 10.03
C LEU A 118 -5.48 -1.95 8.79
N TYR A 119 -4.86 -0.79 9.00
CA TYR A 119 -4.44 0.09 7.92
C TYR A 119 -2.91 0.02 7.80
N LEU A 120 -2.42 0.06 6.58
CA LEU A 120 -0.99 0.10 6.29
C LEU A 120 -0.64 1.45 5.68
N TRP A 121 0.36 2.10 6.24
CA TRP A 121 0.98 3.26 5.64
C TRP A 121 2.35 2.90 5.11
N LEU A 122 2.62 3.28 3.88
CA LEU A 122 3.95 3.25 3.28
C LEU A 122 4.39 4.67 3.00
N SER A 123 5.61 5.03 3.39
CA SER A 123 6.13 6.36 3.11
C SER A 123 7.64 6.39 2.88
N CYS A 124 8.05 7.28 1.99
CA CYS A 124 9.44 7.73 1.87
C CYS A 124 9.67 8.93 2.79
N VAL A 125 10.61 8.80 3.74
CA VAL A 125 10.97 9.86 4.67
C VAL A 125 12.18 10.63 4.13
N PRO A 126 12.26 11.97 4.25
CA PRO A 126 11.27 12.88 4.85
C PRO A 126 10.25 13.48 3.86
N ASN A 127 10.54 13.43 2.57
CA ASN A 127 9.83 14.24 1.56
C ASN A 127 8.49 13.66 1.09
N GLY A 128 8.20 12.38 1.38
CA GLY A 128 7.10 11.65 0.74
C GLY A 128 7.50 11.01 -0.58
N PRO A 129 6.56 10.38 -1.29
CA PRO A 129 5.12 10.34 -1.02
C PRO A 129 4.76 9.39 0.14
N SER A 130 3.49 9.42 0.56
CA SER A 130 2.92 8.40 1.45
C SER A 130 1.62 7.83 0.89
N VAL A 131 1.41 6.53 1.09
CA VAL A 131 0.22 5.81 0.63
C VAL A 131 -0.42 5.11 1.81
N LYS A 132 -1.74 5.28 1.93
CA LYS A 132 -2.55 4.58 2.92
C LYS A 132 -3.34 3.47 2.24
N PHE A 133 -3.24 2.25 2.78
CA PHE A 133 -4.01 1.09 2.37
C PHE A 133 -4.89 0.59 3.52
N LEU A 134 -6.03 0.01 3.18
CA LEU A 134 -6.74 -0.93 4.05
C LEU A 134 -6.18 -2.32 3.80
N VAL A 135 -5.81 -3.04 4.86
CA VAL A 135 -5.35 -4.42 4.77
C VAL A 135 -6.52 -5.35 5.01
N GLU A 136 -6.79 -6.23 4.06
CA GLU A 136 -7.85 -7.24 4.11
C GLU A 136 -7.27 -8.64 3.90
N ASN A 137 -8.06 -9.69 4.17
CA ASN A 137 -7.71 -11.09 3.89
C ASN A 137 -6.33 -11.54 4.39
N ILE A 138 -5.93 -11.12 5.59
CA ILE A 138 -4.62 -11.44 6.16
C ILE A 138 -4.58 -12.92 6.56
N ARG A 139 -3.62 -13.66 5.99
CA ARG A 139 -3.23 -15.02 6.38
C ARG A 139 -1.73 -15.03 6.65
N THR A 140 -1.37 -15.39 7.88
CA THR A 140 0.03 -15.37 8.33
C THR A 140 0.73 -16.66 7.94
N THR A 141 2.06 -16.67 7.89
CA THR A 141 2.84 -17.88 7.57
C THR A 141 2.55 -19.02 8.56
N ALA A 142 2.27 -18.70 9.82
CA ALA A 142 1.93 -19.70 10.83
C ALA A 142 0.53 -20.33 10.66
N GLU A 143 -0.41 -19.60 10.04
CA GLU A 143 -1.78 -20.07 9.81
C GLU A 143 -1.88 -20.89 8.51
N LEU A 144 -1.10 -20.47 7.50
CA LEU A 144 -0.99 -21.15 6.24
C LEU A 144 -0.24 -22.47 6.45
N LYS A 145 -0.96 -23.59 6.33
CA LYS A 145 -0.39 -24.95 6.34
C LYS A 145 0.29 -25.28 5.00
N LEU A 146 1.06 -24.33 4.49
CA LEU A 146 1.79 -24.48 3.24
C LEU A 146 3.09 -25.23 3.51
N THR A 147 3.50 -26.04 2.54
CA THR A 147 4.72 -26.85 2.62
C THR A 147 5.98 -26.08 2.23
N GLY A 148 5.81 -24.88 1.66
CA GLY A 148 6.92 -24.04 1.22
C GLY A 148 7.69 -23.43 2.38
N ASN A 149 9.00 -23.36 2.23
CA ASN A 149 9.90 -22.60 3.11
C ASN A 149 10.81 -21.75 2.24
N CYS A 150 11.27 -20.62 2.78
CA CYS A 150 12.25 -19.79 2.11
C CYS A 150 13.36 -19.33 3.06
N LEU A 151 14.52 -19.07 2.50
CA LEU A 151 15.62 -18.41 3.20
C LEU A 151 15.17 -17.06 3.77
N LYS A 152 15.22 -16.95 5.11
CA LYS A 152 14.75 -15.77 5.86
C LYS A 152 15.23 -14.46 5.22
N SER A 153 16.53 -14.35 4.96
CA SER A 153 17.16 -13.10 4.54
C SER A 153 17.67 -13.08 3.09
N SER A 154 17.17 -13.96 2.22
CA SER A 154 17.47 -13.93 0.77
C SER A 154 17.00 -12.63 0.10
N ARG A 155 17.48 -12.36 -1.11
CA ARG A 155 16.97 -11.24 -1.92
C ARG A 155 15.66 -11.68 -2.62
N PRO A 156 14.54 -10.95 -2.50
CA PRO A 156 13.32 -11.31 -3.21
C PRO A 156 13.40 -10.89 -4.68
N ILE A 157 12.78 -11.68 -5.55
CA ILE A 157 12.34 -11.22 -6.87
C ILE A 157 10.99 -10.55 -6.70
N LEU A 158 10.81 -9.35 -7.25
CA LEU A 158 9.52 -8.65 -7.25
C LEU A 158 8.84 -8.87 -8.59
N ALA A 159 7.72 -9.58 -8.59
CA ALA A 159 6.88 -9.79 -9.76
C ALA A 159 5.63 -8.92 -9.63
N PHE A 160 5.44 -8.01 -10.58
CA PHE A 160 4.26 -7.15 -10.65
C PHE A 160 3.40 -7.57 -11.83
N ASP A 161 2.09 -7.49 -11.63
CA ASP A 161 1.11 -7.60 -12.70
C ASP A 161 1.25 -6.44 -13.70
N SER A 162 0.85 -6.68 -14.95
CA SER A 162 0.92 -5.69 -16.04
C SER A 162 0.04 -4.47 -15.78
N SER A 163 -0.99 -4.63 -14.96
CA SER A 163 -1.86 -3.54 -14.49
C SER A 163 -1.10 -2.41 -13.76
N PHE A 164 0.10 -2.68 -13.24
CA PHE A 164 0.98 -1.68 -12.61
C PHE A 164 1.86 -0.88 -13.59
N GLU A 165 1.78 -1.16 -14.89
CA GLU A 165 2.51 -0.46 -15.95
C GLU A 165 1.59 0.43 -16.81
N GLU A 166 0.28 0.27 -16.69
CA GLU A 166 -0.70 1.02 -17.48
C GLU A 166 -0.55 2.54 -17.28
N SER A 167 -0.34 3.26 -18.40
CA SER A 167 -0.23 4.73 -18.41
C SER A 167 -1.48 5.44 -17.91
N ASP A 168 -2.66 4.82 -18.06
CA ASP A 168 -3.96 5.38 -17.69
C ASP A 168 -4.11 5.54 -16.17
N LYS A 169 -3.33 4.80 -15.37
CA LYS A 169 -3.39 4.77 -13.91
C LYS A 169 -2.04 5.14 -13.28
N PRO A 170 -1.62 6.41 -13.31
CA PRO A 170 -0.31 6.83 -12.79
C PRO A 170 -0.13 6.54 -11.28
N HIS A 171 -1.23 6.46 -10.53
CA HIS A 171 -1.21 6.09 -9.12
C HIS A 171 -0.72 4.66 -8.88
N MET A 172 -0.97 3.73 -9.81
CA MET A 172 -0.47 2.35 -9.73
C MET A 172 1.03 2.29 -9.97
N ASN A 173 1.55 3.05 -10.94
CA ASN A 173 2.99 3.15 -11.21
C ASN A 173 3.75 3.71 -9.99
N LEU A 174 3.18 4.72 -9.32
CA LEU A 174 3.74 5.27 -8.08
C LEU A 174 3.77 4.22 -6.96
N ILE A 175 2.66 3.48 -6.78
CA ILE A 175 2.58 2.40 -5.78
C ILE A 175 3.59 1.29 -6.10
N ARG A 176 3.76 0.93 -7.37
CA ARG A 176 4.75 -0.04 -7.84
C ARG A 176 6.16 0.38 -7.44
N GLU A 177 6.54 1.62 -7.74
CA GLU A 177 7.86 2.16 -7.39
C GLU A 177 8.10 2.17 -5.87
N LEU A 178 7.07 2.53 -5.08
CA LEU A 178 7.14 2.44 -3.63
C LEU A 178 7.33 1.00 -3.14
N PHE A 179 6.65 0.03 -3.73
CA PHE A 179 6.86 -1.38 -3.39
C PHE A 179 8.26 -1.87 -3.77
N ILE A 180 8.80 -1.44 -4.91
CA ILE A 180 10.17 -1.77 -5.32
C ILE A 180 11.17 -1.31 -4.25
N GLN A 181 11.05 -0.07 -3.79
CA GLN A 181 11.99 0.51 -2.81
C GLN A 181 11.76 0.00 -1.37
N THR A 182 10.57 -0.47 -1.03
CA THR A 182 10.25 -0.94 0.34
C THR A 182 10.47 -2.44 0.49
N LEU A 183 9.91 -3.25 -0.42
CA LEU A 183 10.00 -4.71 -0.38
C LEU A 183 11.31 -5.23 -0.99
N GLY A 184 11.94 -4.45 -1.88
CA GLY A 184 13.24 -4.77 -2.46
C GLY A 184 14.33 -4.71 -1.40
N THR A 185 15.04 -5.82 -1.20
CA THR A 185 16.22 -5.83 -0.32
C THR A 185 17.43 -5.38 -1.12
N PRO A 186 18.22 -4.42 -0.63
CA PRO A 186 19.31 -3.88 -1.41
C PRO A 186 20.43 -4.91 -1.62
N ASN A 187 21.10 -4.80 -2.77
CA ASN A 187 22.15 -5.75 -3.12
C ASN A 187 23.30 -5.72 -2.11
N HIS A 188 23.76 -6.89 -1.66
CA HIS A 188 24.81 -7.06 -0.64
C HIS A 188 24.53 -6.33 0.68
N HIS A 189 23.26 -6.24 1.10
CA HIS A 189 22.95 -5.82 2.47
C HIS A 189 23.68 -6.72 3.48
N PRO A 190 24.25 -6.19 4.59
CA PRO A 190 25.06 -6.97 5.53
C PRO A 190 24.37 -8.21 6.12
N ARG A 191 23.03 -8.18 6.21
CA ARG A 191 22.21 -9.31 6.68
C ARG A 191 21.62 -10.15 5.54
N SER A 192 21.77 -9.74 4.28
CA SER A 192 21.22 -10.49 3.15
C SER A 192 22.06 -11.73 2.84
N GLN A 193 21.39 -12.83 2.54
CA GLN A 193 22.02 -14.04 2.02
C GLN A 193 22.23 -13.91 0.51
N PRO A 194 23.27 -14.55 -0.06
CA PRO A 194 23.63 -14.38 -1.47
C PRO A 194 22.63 -15.03 -2.44
N TYR A 195 21.90 -16.05 -1.99
CA TYR A 195 20.95 -16.80 -2.82
C TYR A 195 19.59 -16.11 -2.93
N ILE A 196 18.92 -16.38 -4.04
CA ILE A 196 17.56 -15.91 -4.35
C ILE A 196 16.65 -17.12 -4.18
N ASP A 197 15.69 -17.03 -3.25
CA ASP A 197 14.83 -18.16 -2.87
C ASP A 197 13.37 -17.76 -2.65
N LYS A 198 13.05 -16.47 -2.83
CA LYS A 198 11.71 -15.96 -2.61
C LYS A 198 11.33 -14.98 -3.69
N THR A 199 10.04 -14.99 -4.00
CA THR A 199 9.41 -14.06 -4.93
C THR A 199 8.26 -13.40 -4.21
N PHE A 200 8.19 -12.07 -4.25
CA PHE A 200 6.99 -11.33 -3.88
C PHE A 200 6.19 -11.08 -5.16
N THR A 201 5.01 -11.68 -5.23
CA THR A 201 4.06 -11.49 -6.32
C THR A 201 3.01 -10.46 -5.90
N VAL A 202 2.90 -9.37 -6.65
CA VAL A 202 1.89 -8.33 -6.45
C VAL A 202 0.97 -8.32 -7.65
N TYR A 203 -0.25 -8.83 -7.48
CA TYR A 203 -1.23 -8.97 -8.56
C TYR A 203 -2.59 -8.36 -8.20
N GLN A 204 -3.31 -7.89 -9.22
CA GLN A 204 -4.69 -7.44 -9.06
C GLN A 204 -5.65 -8.63 -9.27
N ILE A 205 -5.92 -9.40 -8.20
CA ILE A 205 -6.89 -10.52 -8.16
C ILE A 205 -6.85 -11.38 -9.44
N ALA A 206 -5.76 -12.13 -9.62
CA ALA A 206 -5.61 -13.09 -10.70
C ALA A 206 -5.19 -14.44 -10.12
N GLU A 207 -5.60 -15.51 -10.79
CA GLU A 207 -5.31 -16.90 -10.42
C GLU A 207 -3.80 -17.18 -10.52
N GLU A 208 -3.26 -17.85 -9.51
CA GLU A 208 -1.85 -18.24 -9.48
C GLU A 208 -1.62 -19.40 -10.45
N SER A 209 -0.90 -19.17 -11.56
CA SER A 209 -0.50 -20.23 -12.47
C SER A 209 0.89 -20.78 -12.12
N GLY A 210 0.93 -22.03 -11.65
CA GLY A 210 1.92 -23.07 -11.98
C GLY A 210 3.42 -22.82 -11.76
N ALA A 211 3.96 -23.49 -10.72
CA ALA A 211 5.35 -23.96 -10.45
C ALA A 211 5.92 -23.51 -9.10
N LEU A 212 5.40 -22.43 -8.51
CA LEU A 212 5.89 -21.90 -7.24
C LEU A 212 5.08 -22.45 -6.07
N VAL A 213 5.77 -22.83 -5.00
CA VAL A 213 5.13 -23.23 -3.74
C VAL A 213 5.01 -21.99 -2.87
N GLU A 214 3.79 -21.70 -2.44
CA GLU A 214 3.55 -20.58 -1.55
C GLU A 214 4.19 -20.82 -0.17
N VAL A 215 4.71 -19.75 0.45
CA VAL A 215 5.23 -19.75 1.83
C VAL A 215 4.38 -18.87 2.75
N GLY A 216 3.72 -17.85 2.18
CA GLY A 216 3.08 -16.77 2.92
C GLY A 216 4.04 -15.64 3.29
N PRO A 217 3.53 -14.53 3.89
CA PRO A 217 2.13 -14.28 4.23
C PRO A 217 1.29 -13.85 3.02
N ARG A 218 -0.02 -14.05 3.09
CA ARG A 218 -0.99 -13.56 2.10
C ARG A 218 -1.84 -12.45 2.71
N PHE A 219 -2.01 -11.35 1.98
CA PHE A 219 -2.90 -10.26 2.39
C PHE A 219 -3.26 -9.41 1.17
N SER A 220 -4.42 -8.78 1.23
CA SER A 220 -4.90 -7.87 0.19
C SER A 220 -4.74 -6.42 0.64
N LEU A 221 -4.30 -5.55 -0.27
CA LEU A 221 -4.18 -4.12 -0.01
C LEU A 221 -5.16 -3.34 -0.88
N ASN A 222 -6.07 -2.62 -0.23
CA ASN A 222 -6.99 -1.72 -0.92
C ASN A 222 -6.51 -0.27 -0.75
N PRO A 223 -6.05 0.41 -1.82
CA PRO A 223 -5.55 1.78 -1.72
C PRO A 223 -6.67 2.74 -1.30
N ILE A 224 -6.41 3.57 -0.31
CA ILE A 224 -7.34 4.58 0.21
C ILE A 224 -7.00 5.93 -0.40
N ARG A 225 -5.81 6.45 -0.06
CA ARG A 225 -5.34 7.78 -0.45
C ARG A 225 -3.82 7.78 -0.61
N ILE A 226 -3.34 8.64 -1.51
CA ILE A 226 -1.93 8.97 -1.71
C ILE A 226 -1.72 10.42 -1.32
N PHE A 227 -0.71 10.70 -0.53
CA PHE A 227 -0.33 12.05 -0.11
C PHE A 227 1.02 12.42 -0.72
N SER A 228 1.19 13.72 -0.99
CA SER A 228 2.43 14.25 -1.56
C SER A 228 3.62 14.15 -0.61
N GLY A 229 3.41 14.32 0.71
CA GLY A 229 4.45 14.31 1.74
C GLY A 229 4.49 13.03 2.56
N SER A 230 5.45 12.99 3.51
CA SER A 230 5.59 11.88 4.46
C SER A 230 4.58 12.00 5.61
N PHE A 231 3.49 11.22 5.53
CA PHE A 231 2.34 11.24 6.43
C PHE A 231 1.58 12.58 6.52
N CYS A 232 1.88 13.52 5.63
CA CYS A 232 1.28 14.84 5.54
C CYS A 232 1.23 15.31 4.07
N GLY A 233 0.64 16.49 3.83
CA GLY A 233 0.60 17.12 2.52
C GLY A 233 -0.73 16.94 1.77
N ALA A 234 -0.74 17.39 0.53
CA ALA A 234 -1.92 17.36 -0.33
C ALA A 234 -2.25 15.92 -0.75
N VAL A 235 -3.54 15.62 -0.86
CA VAL A 235 -4.01 14.32 -1.36
C VAL A 235 -3.87 14.31 -2.88
N LEU A 236 -2.94 13.51 -3.40
CA LEU A 236 -2.70 13.35 -4.84
C LEU A 236 -3.73 12.42 -5.48
N TYR A 237 -4.18 11.41 -4.75
CA TYR A 237 -5.16 10.45 -5.22
C TYR A 237 -6.05 10.00 -4.06
N SER A 238 -7.35 9.88 -4.32
CA SER A 238 -8.32 9.29 -3.40
C SER A 238 -9.12 8.25 -4.16
N ASN A 239 -9.13 7.02 -3.68
CA ASN A 239 -9.86 5.93 -4.33
C ASN A 239 -11.37 6.15 -4.14
N PRO A 240 -12.16 6.35 -5.21
CA PRO A 240 -13.61 6.53 -5.10
C PRO A 240 -14.34 5.22 -4.73
N LYS A 241 -13.72 4.06 -5.01
CA LYS A 241 -14.30 2.74 -4.72
C LYS A 241 -14.09 2.30 -3.26
N TYR A 242 -13.24 3.00 -2.51
CA TYR A 242 -12.95 2.65 -1.13
C TYR A 242 -14.12 3.00 -0.20
N ILE A 243 -14.62 2.00 0.51
CA ILE A 243 -15.63 2.14 1.56
C ILE A 243 -14.99 1.75 2.89
N SER A 244 -15.08 2.62 3.89
CA SER A 244 -14.49 2.30 5.20
C SER A 244 -15.23 1.13 5.88
N PRO A 245 -14.52 0.19 6.53
CA PRO A 245 -15.15 -0.91 7.27
C PRO A 245 -16.10 -0.42 8.37
N ASN A 246 -15.83 0.76 8.93
CA ASN A 246 -16.72 1.40 9.90
C ASN A 246 -18.05 1.83 9.28
N LEU A 247 -18.04 2.36 8.06
CA LEU A 247 -19.25 2.71 7.33
C LEU A 247 -20.05 1.46 6.96
N ILE A 248 -19.39 0.39 6.51
CA ILE A 248 -20.04 -0.91 6.25
C ILE A 248 -20.71 -1.44 7.53
N ARG A 249 -20.00 -1.43 8.67
CA ARG A 249 -20.59 -1.87 9.95
C ARG A 249 -21.76 -0.98 10.38
N SER A 250 -21.66 0.34 10.20
CA SER A 250 -22.73 1.28 10.55
C SER A 250 -23.97 1.06 9.68
N THR A 251 -23.80 0.91 8.37
CA THR A 251 -24.91 0.65 7.44
C THR A 251 -25.60 -0.67 7.75
N LEU A 252 -24.84 -1.74 8.06
CA LEU A 252 -25.40 -3.01 8.53
C LEU A 252 -26.18 -2.86 9.84
N LEU A 253 -25.73 -2.03 10.77
CA LEU A 253 -26.46 -1.74 12.02
C LEU A 253 -27.73 -0.93 11.76
N SER A 254 -27.69 0.08 10.88
CA SER A 254 -28.86 0.88 10.49
C SER A 254 -29.91 0.01 9.79
N ASN A 255 -29.51 -0.90 8.91
CA ASN A 255 -30.44 -1.84 8.25
C ASN A 255 -31.14 -2.76 9.25
N LYS A 256 -30.46 -3.17 10.33
CA LYS A 256 -31.09 -3.92 11.43
C LYS A 256 -32.09 -3.07 12.21
N HIS A 257 -31.80 -1.78 12.44
CA HIS A 257 -32.76 -0.84 13.04
C HIS A 257 -33.97 -0.59 12.12
N GLY A 258 -33.76 -0.49 10.81
CA GLY A 258 -34.84 -0.38 9.82
C GLY A 258 -35.85 -1.52 9.93
N LYS A 259 -35.39 -2.77 10.07
CA LYS A 259 -36.27 -3.93 10.31
C LYS A 259 -37.07 -3.84 11.60
N TYR A 260 -36.50 -3.25 12.65
CA TYR A 260 -37.23 -3.02 13.91
C TYR A 260 -38.32 -1.96 13.71
N ILE A 261 -38.00 -0.85 13.04
CA ILE A 261 -38.96 0.21 12.72
C ILE A 261 -40.11 -0.34 11.86
N GLU A 262 -39.79 -1.08 10.81
CA GLU A 262 -40.77 -1.74 9.93
C GLU A 262 -41.68 -2.70 10.71
N ARG A 263 -41.11 -3.51 11.62
CA ARG A 263 -41.90 -4.39 12.50
C ARG A 263 -42.83 -3.59 13.40
N THR A 264 -42.39 -2.48 13.98
CA THR A 264 -43.23 -1.63 14.81
C THR A 264 -44.35 -0.99 14.00
N HIS A 265 -44.05 -0.51 12.78
CA HIS A 265 -45.01 0.06 11.85
C HIS A 265 -46.08 -0.97 11.46
N ASN A 266 -45.67 -2.15 11.01
CA ASN A 266 -46.56 -3.25 10.62
C ASN A 266 -47.47 -3.68 11.80
N LYS A 267 -46.94 -3.69 13.04
CA LYS A 267 -47.74 -3.97 14.25
C LYS A 267 -48.77 -2.88 14.52
N THR A 268 -48.43 -1.61 14.31
CA THR A 268 -49.37 -0.49 14.45
C THR A 268 -50.45 -0.51 13.37
N GLU A 269 -50.09 -0.77 12.11
CA GLU A 269 -51.04 -0.89 11.00
C GLU A 269 -51.98 -2.09 11.17
N THR A 270 -51.45 -3.25 11.57
CA THR A 270 -52.29 -4.43 11.87
C THR A 270 -53.28 -4.13 12.99
N ARG A 271 -52.88 -3.37 14.01
CA ARG A 271 -53.77 -2.94 15.10
C ARG A 271 -54.84 -1.96 14.61
N LYS A 272 -54.51 -1.03 13.71
CA LYS A 272 -55.48 -0.11 13.08
C LYS A 272 -56.48 -0.89 12.23
N ARG A 273 -56.00 -1.76 11.34
CA ARG A 273 -56.84 -2.64 10.50
C ARG A 273 -57.79 -3.50 11.34
N LYS A 274 -57.33 -4.08 12.45
CA LYS A 274 -58.18 -4.84 13.38
C LYS A 274 -59.24 -3.99 14.10
N LYS A 275 -58.98 -2.70 14.33
CA LYS A 275 -59.97 -1.77 14.92
C LYS A 275 -61.00 -1.29 13.90
N GLU A 276 -60.60 -1.17 12.64
CA GLU A 276 -61.45 -0.77 11.52
C GLU A 276 -62.34 -1.92 11.03
N LEU A 277 -61.90 -3.18 11.20
CA LEU A 277 -62.72 -4.39 11.05
C LEU A 277 -63.79 -4.48 12.15
N LYS A 278 -64.84 -3.65 12.08
CA LYS A 278 -66.02 -3.76 12.93
C LYS A 278 -67.10 -4.68 12.37
N GLU A 279 -67.03 -5.02 11.08
CA GLU A 279 -67.98 -5.93 10.42
C GLU A 279 -67.17 -6.84 9.49
N ILE A 280 -66.95 -8.09 9.91
CA ILE A 280 -66.17 -9.06 9.12
C ILE A 280 -67.07 -9.73 8.07
N TYR A 281 -68.37 -9.79 8.35
CA TYR A 281 -69.45 -10.26 7.49
C TYR A 281 -70.71 -9.46 7.90
N PRO A 282 -71.63 -9.13 6.99
CA PRO A 282 -72.95 -8.66 7.41
C PRO A 282 -73.58 -9.75 8.27
N VAL A 283 -73.99 -9.40 9.50
CA VAL A 283 -74.73 -10.32 10.37
C VAL A 283 -76.09 -10.53 9.70
N ASP A 284 -76.43 -11.78 9.39
CA ASP A 284 -77.77 -12.11 8.91
C ASP A 284 -78.73 -11.99 10.09
N GLU A 285 -79.72 -11.09 10.01
CA GLU A 285 -80.70 -10.87 11.08
C GLU A 285 -81.54 -12.13 11.37
N LEU A 286 -81.53 -13.12 10.47
CA LEU A 286 -82.22 -14.41 10.66
C LEU A 286 -81.45 -15.41 11.54
N ASP A 287 -80.17 -15.19 11.83
CA ASP A 287 -79.35 -16.13 12.62
C ASP A 287 -79.77 -16.19 14.10
N GLU A 288 -80.46 -15.17 14.63
CA GLU A 288 -80.96 -15.15 16.02
C GLU A 288 -82.33 -15.84 16.20
N ILE A 289 -82.95 -16.37 15.14
CA ILE A 289 -84.35 -16.83 15.17
C ILE A 289 -84.51 -18.27 15.72
N PHE A 290 -83.43 -19.04 15.87
CA PHE A 290 -83.48 -20.47 16.20
C PHE A 290 -82.83 -20.88 17.55
N GLU A 291 -82.61 -19.94 18.48
CA GLU A 291 -82.37 -20.26 19.91
C GLU A 291 -83.66 -20.17 20.73
#